data_AF-A0A2V7GM85-F1
#
_entry.id   AF-A0A2V7GM85-F1
#
_cell.length_a   1.000
_cell.length_b   1.000
_cell.length_c   1.000
_cell.angle_alpha   90.00
_cell.angle_beta   90.00
_cell.angle_gamma   90.00
#
_symmetry.space_group_name_H-M   'P 1'
#
loop_
_entity.id
_entity.type
_entity.pdbx_description
1 polymer ?
#
loop_
_entity_poly.entity_id
_entity_poly.type
_entity_poly.pdbx_seq_one_letter_code
_entity_poly.pdbx_strand_id
1 'polypeptide(L)'
;MANARPSHRLVALRRRAHRGPAGAARGLRDDRGLARGPFLAKLEGHAAVLAATRPTAVNLRWALDRMLAAARETPGEGGALWERLQAEATAIWEEDRAMCRKIGEHGLALLPDGAKVLTHCNAGALATGGIGTALAPIYLAHEAGRQVQVFAGESRPVLQGARLTAWELTHA
;
A
#
# COMPACT_ATOMS: atom_id res chain seq x y z
N MET A 1 -7.19 6.99 32.47
CA MET A 1 -7.60 6.73 31.08
C MET A 1 -7.65 8.06 30.34
N ALA A 2 -6.64 8.36 29.52
CA ALA A 2 -6.54 9.66 28.85
C ALA A 2 -7.52 9.72 27.66
N ASN A 3 -8.53 10.57 27.80
CA ASN A 3 -9.54 10.85 26.78
C ASN A 3 -8.89 11.70 25.67
N ALA A 4 -8.28 11.05 24.67
CA ALA A 4 -7.70 11.75 23.53
C ALA A 4 -8.82 12.41 22.72
N ARG A 5 -8.81 13.75 22.66
CA ARG A 5 -9.80 14.56 21.94
C ARG A 5 -9.97 14.05 20.50
N PRO A 6 -11.20 14.03 19.93
CA PRO A 6 -11.49 13.51 18.59
C PRO A 6 -10.54 14.01 17.48
N SER A 7 -10.03 15.25 17.62
CA SER A 7 -9.07 15.87 16.70
C SER A 7 -7.71 15.16 16.62
N HIS A 8 -7.20 14.59 17.71
CA HIS A 8 -5.89 13.92 17.70
C HIS A 8 -5.94 12.55 17.00
N ARG A 9 -7.05 11.83 17.11
CA ARG A 9 -7.25 10.55 16.41
C ARG A 9 -7.37 10.76 14.89
N LEU A 10 -8.05 11.81 14.46
CA LEU A 10 -8.19 12.18 13.04
C LEU A 10 -6.83 12.56 12.41
N VAL A 11 -6.01 13.35 13.12
CA VAL A 11 -4.65 13.68 12.68
C VAL A 11 -3.77 12.43 12.63
N ALA A 12 -3.88 11.53 13.62
CA ALA A 12 -3.15 10.27 13.63
C ALA A 12 -3.59 9.34 12.48
N LEU A 13 -4.88 9.30 12.15
CA LEU A 13 -5.41 8.50 11.04
C LEU A 13 -4.97 9.06 9.69
N ARG A 14 -5.03 10.39 9.49
CA ARG A 14 -4.47 11.05 8.30
C ARG A 14 -2.97 10.80 8.15
N ARG A 15 -2.22 10.86 9.26
CA ARG A 15 -0.80 10.49 9.27
C ARG A 15 -0.59 9.03 8.90
N ARG A 16 -1.55 8.12 9.10
CA ARG A 16 -1.46 6.70 8.73
C ARG A 16 -1.99 6.39 7.33
N ALA A 17 -2.46 7.38 6.56
CA ALA A 17 -2.97 7.18 5.21
C ALA A 17 -1.94 6.56 4.24
N HIS A 18 -0.64 6.75 4.50
CA HIS A 18 0.43 6.06 3.76
C HIS A 18 0.48 4.55 4.00
N ARG A 19 -0.22 4.01 5.01
CA ARG A 19 -0.21 2.59 5.39
C ARG A 19 -1.39 1.79 4.84
N GLY A 20 -2.22 2.41 3.97
CA GLY A 20 -3.29 1.72 3.25
C GLY A 20 -4.24 0.91 4.15
N PRO A 21 -4.65 -0.31 3.74
CA PRO A 21 -5.59 -1.18 4.47
C PRO A 21 -5.17 -1.49 5.90
N ALA A 22 -3.89 -1.75 6.14
CA ALA A 22 -3.35 -2.01 7.48
C ALA A 22 -3.53 -0.80 8.41
N GLY A 23 -3.52 0.42 7.86
CA GLY A 23 -3.83 1.64 8.60
C GLY A 23 -5.26 1.67 9.15
N ALA A 24 -6.24 1.16 8.37
CA ALA A 24 -7.64 1.09 8.76
C ALA A 24 -7.87 0.07 9.90
N ALA A 25 -7.33 -1.15 9.76
CA ALA A 25 -7.44 -2.21 10.78
C ALA A 25 -6.75 -1.81 12.10
N ARG A 26 -5.53 -1.25 12.02
CA ARG A 26 -4.77 -0.82 13.20
C ARG A 26 -5.42 0.36 13.93
N GLY A 27 -6.24 1.15 13.24
CA GLY A 27 -7.01 2.25 13.85
C GLY A 27 -8.08 1.79 14.84
N LEU A 28 -8.50 0.52 14.76
CA LEU A 28 -9.60 -0.05 15.56
C LEU A 28 -9.13 -1.05 16.64
N ARG A 29 -7.82 -1.16 16.89
CA ARG A 29 -7.27 -2.11 17.89
C ARG A 29 -7.88 -1.95 19.28
N ASP A 30 -8.11 -0.71 19.70
CA ASP A 30 -8.67 -0.39 21.02
C ASP A 30 -10.21 -0.50 21.04
N ASP A 31 -10.82 -0.68 19.86
CA ASP A 31 -12.27 -0.74 19.65
C ASP A 31 -12.76 -2.21 19.52
N ARG A 32 -11.90 -3.20 19.74
CA ARG A 32 -12.23 -4.65 19.67
C ARG A 32 -13.35 -5.07 20.64
N GLY A 33 -13.54 -4.36 21.73
CA GLY A 33 -14.61 -4.62 22.69
C GLY A 33 -15.98 -4.05 22.28
N LEU A 34 -16.07 -3.34 21.16
CA LEU A 34 -17.34 -2.77 20.69
C LEU A 34 -18.25 -3.85 20.13
N ALA A 35 -19.55 -3.62 20.30
CA ALA A 35 -20.56 -4.33 19.54
C ALA A 35 -20.40 -4.06 18.04
N ARG A 36 -20.91 -4.99 17.22
CA ARG A 36 -20.80 -5.01 15.76
C ARG A 36 -21.17 -3.66 15.11
N GLY A 37 -22.35 -3.12 15.43
CA GLY A 37 -22.84 -1.88 14.84
C GLY A 37 -21.89 -0.70 15.05
N PRO A 38 -21.56 -0.35 16.31
CA PRO A 38 -20.57 0.69 16.61
C PRO A 38 -19.19 0.46 15.98
N PHE A 39 -18.72 -0.80 15.92
CA PHE A 39 -17.45 -1.14 15.30
C PHE A 39 -17.46 -0.83 13.79
N LEU A 40 -18.49 -1.29 13.08
CA LEU A 40 -18.66 -1.06 11.63
C LEU A 40 -18.78 0.43 11.33
N ALA A 41 -19.56 1.18 12.11
CA ALA A 41 -19.70 2.63 11.94
C ALA A 41 -18.34 3.36 12.07
N LYS A 42 -17.50 2.94 13.02
CA LYS A 42 -16.13 3.49 13.15
C LYS A 42 -15.24 3.11 11.98
N LEU A 43 -15.31 1.87 11.51
CA LEU A 43 -14.56 1.41 10.34
C LEU A 43 -14.93 2.22 9.09
N GLU A 44 -16.23 2.43 8.84
CA GLU A 44 -16.73 3.25 7.74
C GLU A 44 -16.25 4.70 7.83
N GLY A 45 -16.32 5.29 9.03
CA GLY A 45 -15.76 6.63 9.27
C GLY A 45 -14.26 6.70 9.00
N HIS A 46 -13.48 5.69 9.42
CA HIS A 46 -12.05 5.63 9.14
C HIS A 46 -11.76 5.48 7.64
N ALA A 47 -12.48 4.60 6.95
CA ALA A 47 -12.34 4.38 5.51
C ALA A 47 -12.65 5.66 4.73
N ALA A 48 -13.72 6.38 5.08
CA ALA A 48 -14.08 7.65 4.46
C ALA A 48 -12.97 8.71 4.60
N VAL A 49 -12.40 8.85 5.81
CA VAL A 49 -11.29 9.79 6.06
C VAL A 49 -10.05 9.42 5.23
N LEU A 50 -9.70 8.14 5.18
CA LEU A 50 -8.55 7.65 4.41
C LEU A 50 -8.75 7.87 2.91
N ALA A 51 -9.91 7.52 2.37
CA ALA A 51 -10.26 7.74 0.97
C ALA A 51 -10.17 9.22 0.56
N ALA A 52 -10.59 10.13 1.44
CA ALA A 52 -10.51 11.57 1.20
C ALA A 52 -9.09 12.14 1.17
N THR A 53 -8.08 11.42 1.71
CA THR A 53 -6.69 11.91 1.68
C THR A 53 -6.05 11.87 0.30
N ARG A 54 -6.50 10.95 -0.56
CA ARG A 54 -5.95 10.71 -1.91
C ARG A 54 -7.09 10.32 -2.86
N PRO A 55 -7.96 11.26 -3.26
CA PRO A 55 -9.22 10.97 -3.95
C PRO A 55 -9.04 10.26 -5.30
N THR A 56 -7.88 10.42 -5.95
CA THR A 56 -7.55 9.78 -7.24
C THR A 56 -6.84 8.42 -7.09
N ALA A 57 -6.51 7.99 -5.87
CA ALA A 57 -5.84 6.71 -5.64
C ALA A 57 -6.85 5.55 -5.69
N VAL A 58 -7.12 5.07 -6.90
CA VAL A 58 -8.07 3.96 -7.15
C VAL A 58 -7.74 2.72 -6.32
N ASN A 59 -6.46 2.34 -6.21
CA ASN A 59 -6.04 1.18 -5.42
C ASN A 59 -6.35 1.34 -3.93
N LEU A 60 -6.25 2.56 -3.39
CA LEU A 60 -6.62 2.83 -2.00
C LEU A 60 -8.13 2.63 -1.80
N ARG A 61 -8.95 3.15 -2.72
CA ARG A 61 -10.40 2.98 -2.67
C ARG A 61 -10.79 1.51 -2.75
N TRP A 62 -10.28 0.79 -3.75
CA TRP A 62 -10.50 -0.65 -3.91
C TRP A 62 -10.17 -1.43 -2.64
N ALA A 63 -9.01 -1.17 -2.03
CA ALA A 63 -8.58 -1.90 -0.86
C ALA A 63 -9.44 -1.58 0.38
N LEU A 64 -9.89 -0.32 0.54
CA LEU A 64 -10.81 0.08 1.60
C LEU A 64 -12.20 -0.56 1.42
N ASP A 65 -12.72 -0.61 0.20
CA ASP A 65 -14.00 -1.23 -0.12
C ASP A 65 -13.97 -2.74 0.18
N ARG A 66 -12.86 -3.41 -0.19
CA ARG A 66 -12.63 -4.83 0.13
C ARG A 66 -12.58 -5.08 1.65
N MET A 67 -11.92 -4.21 2.40
CA MET A 67 -11.87 -4.29 3.86
C MET A 67 -13.25 -4.11 4.51
N LEU A 68 -14.05 -3.17 3.99
CA LEU A 68 -15.44 -2.95 4.45
C LEU A 68 -16.32 -4.17 4.17
N ALA A 69 -16.22 -4.75 2.97
CA ALA A 69 -16.94 -5.97 2.60
C ALA A 69 -16.58 -7.13 3.54
N ALA A 70 -15.28 -7.38 3.74
CA ALA A 70 -14.79 -8.43 4.63
C ALA A 70 -15.34 -8.32 6.07
N ALA A 71 -15.41 -7.10 6.62
CA ALA A 71 -16.00 -6.88 7.95
C ALA A 71 -17.52 -7.08 7.96
N ARG A 72 -18.24 -6.65 6.92
CA ARG A 72 -19.70 -6.80 6.81
C ARG A 72 -20.14 -8.26 6.66
N GLU A 73 -19.36 -9.06 5.95
CA GLU A 73 -19.63 -10.49 5.71
C GLU A 73 -19.23 -11.37 6.90
N THR A 74 -18.34 -10.90 7.76
CA THR A 74 -17.88 -11.66 8.91
C THR A 74 -18.89 -11.57 10.05
N PRO A 75 -19.42 -12.68 10.58
CA PRO A 75 -20.31 -12.65 11.74
C PRO A 75 -19.55 -12.32 13.04
N GLY A 76 -20.28 -11.91 14.07
CA GLY A 76 -19.74 -11.62 15.41
C GLY A 76 -19.51 -10.14 15.70
N GLU A 77 -18.85 -9.91 16.84
CA GLU A 77 -18.60 -8.60 17.45
C GLU A 77 -17.22 -8.03 17.06
N GLY A 78 -16.89 -6.83 17.56
CA GLY A 78 -15.70 -6.07 17.17
C GLY A 78 -14.38 -6.86 17.23
N GLY A 79 -14.24 -7.83 18.15
CA GLY A 79 -13.07 -8.70 18.22
C GLY A 79 -12.91 -9.57 16.97
N ALA A 80 -13.97 -10.28 16.57
CA ALA A 80 -13.97 -11.13 15.38
C ALA A 80 -13.76 -10.31 14.10
N LEU A 81 -14.39 -9.13 14.01
CA LEU A 81 -14.23 -8.23 12.87
C LEU A 81 -12.81 -7.69 12.76
N TRP A 82 -12.19 -7.36 13.89
CA TRP A 82 -10.80 -6.89 13.90
C TRP A 82 -9.81 -7.98 13.45
N GLU A 83 -9.96 -9.21 13.92
CA GLU A 83 -9.14 -10.34 13.46
C GLU A 83 -9.31 -10.57 11.96
N ARG A 84 -10.55 -10.53 11.45
CA ARG A 84 -10.80 -10.61 10.00
C ARG A 84 -10.10 -9.49 9.25
N LEU A 85 -10.23 -8.25 9.70
CA LEU A 85 -9.60 -7.10 9.04
C LEU A 85 -8.08 -7.21 9.00
N GLN A 86 -7.46 -7.76 10.04
CA GLN A 86 -6.02 -8.02 10.05
C GLN A 86 -5.64 -9.08 9.00
N ALA A 87 -6.39 -10.19 8.95
CA ALA A 87 -6.18 -11.23 7.94
C ALA A 87 -6.37 -10.69 6.52
N GLU A 88 -7.41 -9.89 6.28
CA GLU A 88 -7.72 -9.29 4.98
C GLU A 88 -6.65 -8.28 4.54
N ALA A 89 -6.16 -7.44 5.47
CA ALA A 89 -5.08 -6.51 5.17
C ALA A 89 -3.78 -7.24 4.78
N THR A 90 -3.47 -8.36 5.45
CA THR A 90 -2.34 -9.23 5.10
C THR A 90 -2.55 -9.89 3.74
N ALA A 91 -3.75 -10.38 3.45
CA ALA A 91 -4.08 -10.99 2.16
C ALA A 91 -3.89 -10.00 1.00
N ILE A 92 -4.39 -8.77 1.13
CA ILE A 92 -4.19 -7.70 0.14
C ILE A 92 -2.69 -7.43 -0.09
N TRP A 93 -1.89 -7.41 0.97
CA TRP A 93 -0.45 -7.18 0.87
C TRP A 93 0.30 -8.33 0.17
N GLU A 94 -0.01 -9.58 0.51
CA GLU A 94 0.60 -10.75 -0.14
C GLU A 94 0.18 -10.89 -1.60
N GLU A 95 -1.07 -10.58 -1.93
CA GLU A 95 -1.54 -10.53 -3.31
C GLU A 95 -0.81 -9.46 -4.13
N ASP A 96 -0.58 -8.26 -3.56
CA ASP A 96 0.18 -7.20 -4.20
C ASP A 96 1.64 -7.59 -4.42
N ARG A 97 2.27 -8.28 -3.44
CA ARG A 97 3.62 -8.85 -3.59
C ARG A 97 3.72 -9.84 -4.74
N ALA A 98 2.78 -10.78 -4.80
CA ALA A 98 2.74 -11.78 -5.86
C ALA A 98 2.51 -11.13 -7.23
N MET A 99 1.66 -10.10 -7.29
CA MET A 99 1.41 -9.34 -8.52
C MET A 99 2.64 -8.57 -8.99
N CYS A 100 3.33 -7.88 -8.07
CA CYS A 100 4.59 -7.18 -8.35
C CYS A 100 5.65 -8.13 -8.93
N ARG A 101 5.81 -9.32 -8.34
CA ARG A 101 6.73 -10.34 -8.84
C ARG A 101 6.38 -10.78 -10.27
N LYS A 102 5.10 -11.09 -10.53
CA LYS A 102 4.64 -11.47 -11.88
C LYS A 102 4.85 -10.36 -12.91
N ILE A 103 4.56 -9.10 -12.55
CA ILE A 103 4.84 -7.94 -13.42
C ILE A 103 6.33 -7.90 -13.76
N GLY A 104 7.18 -8.09 -12.75
CA GLY A 104 8.64 -8.20 -12.94
C GLY A 104 9.03 -9.30 -13.92
N GLU A 105 8.52 -10.52 -13.71
CA GLU A 105 8.86 -11.69 -14.52
C GLU A 105 8.42 -11.54 -15.98
N HIS A 106 7.20 -11.02 -16.21
CA HIS A 106 6.72 -10.73 -17.55
C HIS A 106 7.50 -9.59 -18.22
N GLY A 107 7.85 -8.54 -17.47
CA GLY A 107 8.63 -7.43 -18.00
C GLY A 107 10.09 -7.77 -18.26
N LEU A 108 10.69 -8.70 -17.50
CA LEU A 108 12.07 -9.14 -17.69
C LEU A 108 12.30 -9.75 -19.09
N ALA A 109 11.29 -10.43 -19.63
CA ALA A 109 11.35 -10.96 -20.99
C ALA A 109 11.49 -9.85 -22.06
N LEU A 110 11.13 -8.62 -21.74
CA LEU A 110 11.21 -7.45 -22.62
C LEU A 110 12.51 -6.66 -22.46
N LEU A 111 13.33 -6.97 -21.45
CA LEU A 111 14.57 -6.27 -21.15
C LEU A 111 15.79 -7.09 -21.63
N PRO A 112 16.34 -6.82 -22.82
CA PRO A 112 17.58 -7.48 -23.25
C PRO A 112 18.76 -7.09 -22.35
N ASP A 113 19.81 -7.90 -22.38
CA ASP A 113 21.08 -7.52 -21.75
C ASP A 113 21.65 -6.25 -22.40
N GLY A 114 22.12 -5.31 -21.60
CA GLY A 114 22.55 -3.97 -22.03
C GLY A 114 21.41 -2.96 -22.25
N ALA A 115 20.18 -3.25 -21.81
CA ALA A 115 19.03 -2.37 -22.00
C ALA A 115 19.23 -0.98 -21.36
N LYS A 116 18.67 0.05 -22.01
CA LYS A 116 18.59 1.42 -21.52
C LYS A 116 17.13 1.78 -21.28
N VAL A 117 16.76 2.04 -20.03
CA VAL A 117 15.37 2.25 -19.62
C VAL A 117 15.18 3.66 -19.09
N LEU A 118 14.23 4.41 -19.64
CA LEU A 118 13.76 5.67 -19.05
C LEU A 118 12.54 5.37 -18.16
N THR A 119 12.56 5.87 -16.92
CA THR A 119 11.44 5.73 -15.98
C THR A 119 11.04 7.09 -15.39
N HIS A 120 9.82 7.16 -14.88
CA HIS A 120 9.22 8.36 -14.30
C HIS A 120 8.57 8.06 -12.95
N CYS A 121 8.59 9.03 -12.03
CA CYS A 121 8.15 8.91 -10.65
C CYS A 121 8.93 7.84 -9.88
N ASN A 122 8.30 7.23 -8.86
CA ASN A 122 8.72 6.00 -8.22
C ASN A 122 7.60 4.96 -8.30
N ALA A 123 7.90 3.83 -8.93
CA ALA A 123 7.03 2.68 -9.06
C ALA A 123 7.79 1.37 -8.72
N GLY A 124 8.72 1.44 -7.78
CA GLY A 124 9.44 0.30 -7.25
C GLY A 124 8.99 -0.13 -5.86
N ALA A 125 9.91 -0.72 -5.09
CA ALA A 125 9.57 -1.40 -3.85
C ALA A 125 8.97 -0.47 -2.79
N LEU A 126 9.43 0.79 -2.72
CA LEU A 126 8.90 1.77 -1.77
C LEU A 126 7.46 2.22 -2.08
N ALA A 127 6.95 1.94 -3.28
CA ALA A 127 5.61 2.33 -3.72
C ALA A 127 4.57 1.20 -3.65
N THR A 128 4.99 -0.03 -3.33
CA THR A 128 4.14 -1.23 -3.39
C THR A 128 4.32 -2.12 -2.16
N GLY A 129 3.55 -3.20 -2.06
CA GLY A 129 3.73 -4.25 -1.08
C GLY A 129 4.91 -5.17 -1.36
N GLY A 130 5.41 -5.20 -2.61
CA GLY A 130 6.50 -6.08 -3.06
C GLY A 130 7.63 -5.33 -3.76
N ILE A 131 8.18 -5.93 -4.80
CA ILE A 131 9.35 -5.40 -5.54
C ILE A 131 8.98 -4.29 -6.55
N GLY A 132 7.78 -3.71 -6.47
CA GLY A 132 7.34 -2.68 -7.39
C GLY A 132 6.62 -3.17 -8.64
N THR A 133 6.36 -2.23 -9.55
CA THR A 133 5.74 -2.49 -10.85
C THR A 133 6.71 -2.18 -11.97
N ALA A 134 6.91 -0.91 -12.33
CA ALA A 134 7.79 -0.54 -13.43
C ALA A 134 9.28 -0.82 -13.14
N LEU A 135 9.67 -0.83 -11.86
CA LEU A 135 11.05 -1.16 -11.46
C LEU A 135 11.24 -2.65 -11.17
N ALA A 136 10.17 -3.44 -11.04
CA ALA A 136 10.27 -4.88 -10.80
C ALA A 136 11.08 -5.60 -11.89
N PRO A 137 10.84 -5.38 -13.21
CA PRO A 137 11.65 -6.00 -14.26
C PRO A 137 13.13 -5.64 -14.18
N ILE A 138 13.44 -4.42 -13.73
CA ILE A 138 14.81 -3.92 -13.60
C ILE A 138 15.52 -4.64 -12.44
N TYR A 139 14.86 -4.79 -11.29
CA TYR A 139 15.40 -5.57 -10.18
C TYR A 139 15.67 -7.01 -10.59
N LEU A 140 14.71 -7.67 -11.26
CA LEU A 140 14.90 -9.04 -11.71
C LEU A 140 15.99 -9.17 -12.78
N ALA A 141 16.16 -8.17 -13.65
CA ALA A 141 17.25 -8.15 -14.62
C ALA A 141 18.60 -8.06 -13.90
N HIS A 142 18.71 -7.22 -12.88
CA HIS A 142 19.90 -7.10 -12.04
C HIS A 142 20.19 -8.42 -11.29
N GLU A 143 19.18 -9.02 -10.64
CA GLU A 143 19.29 -10.34 -9.98
C GLU A 143 19.78 -11.43 -10.95
N ALA A 144 19.35 -11.38 -12.21
CA ALA A 144 19.77 -12.30 -13.27
C ALA A 144 21.14 -11.97 -13.88
N GLY A 145 21.86 -10.97 -13.36
CA GLY A 145 23.19 -10.56 -13.83
C GLY A 145 23.20 -9.78 -15.14
N ARG A 146 22.03 -9.31 -15.63
CA ARG A 146 21.96 -8.49 -16.84
C ARG A 146 22.39 -7.06 -16.56
N GLN A 147 23.10 -6.47 -17.51
CA GLN A 147 23.43 -5.05 -17.50
C GLN A 147 22.22 -4.23 -17.89
N VAL A 148 21.77 -3.33 -17.02
CA VAL A 148 20.66 -2.40 -17.30
C VAL A 148 21.06 -1.00 -16.86
N GLN A 149 20.94 -0.03 -17.76
CA GLN A 149 21.13 1.38 -17.44
C GLN A 149 19.77 2.07 -17.31
N VAL A 150 19.52 2.71 -16.17
CA VAL A 150 18.25 3.39 -15.91
C VAL A 150 18.43 4.91 -15.88
N PHE A 151 17.63 5.61 -16.69
CA PHE A 151 17.46 7.05 -16.64
C PHE A 151 16.23 7.36 -15.79
N ALA A 152 16.43 7.88 -14.58
CA ALA A 152 15.34 8.27 -13.68
C ALA A 152 15.08 9.77 -13.80
N GLY A 153 13.93 10.17 -14.37
CA GLY A 153 13.54 11.57 -14.38
C GLY A 153 13.26 12.09 -12.97
N GLU A 154 13.69 13.30 -12.61
CA GLU A 154 13.62 13.79 -11.22
C GLU A 154 12.20 13.78 -10.62
N SER A 155 11.17 13.97 -11.46
CA SER A 155 9.74 13.90 -11.12
C SER A 155 9.28 15.04 -10.18
N ARG A 156 9.36 16.29 -10.66
CA ARG A 156 8.82 17.47 -9.96
C ARG A 156 7.30 17.34 -9.74
N PRO A 157 6.75 17.99 -8.69
CA PRO A 157 7.44 18.86 -7.73
C PRO A 157 8.02 18.15 -6.51
N VAL A 158 7.61 16.92 -6.20
CA VAL A 158 7.99 16.25 -4.93
C VAL A 158 9.24 15.36 -5.05
N LEU A 159 9.78 15.25 -6.27
CA LEU A 159 11.08 14.67 -6.59
C LEU A 159 11.17 13.16 -6.32
N GLN A 160 10.13 12.38 -6.64
CA GLN A 160 10.15 10.93 -6.38
C GLN A 160 11.28 10.22 -7.12
N GLY A 161 11.53 10.59 -8.37
CA GLY A 161 12.58 9.95 -9.16
C GLY A 161 13.97 10.24 -8.62
N ALA A 162 14.25 11.50 -8.29
CA ALA A 162 15.55 11.89 -7.74
C ALA A 162 15.77 11.36 -6.30
N ARG A 163 14.72 11.32 -5.46
CA ARG A 163 14.87 10.98 -4.03
C ARG A 163 14.65 9.52 -3.70
N LEU A 164 13.73 8.86 -4.42
CA LEU A 164 13.31 7.50 -4.10
C LEU A 164 13.82 6.53 -5.15
N THR A 165 13.50 6.72 -6.43
CA THR A 165 13.89 5.80 -7.51
C THR A 165 15.41 5.68 -7.64
N ALA A 166 16.14 6.80 -7.69
CA ALA A 166 17.60 6.77 -7.73
C ALA A 166 18.20 6.12 -6.47
N TRP A 167 17.60 6.34 -5.29
CA TRP A 167 18.05 5.74 -4.05
C TRP A 167 17.84 4.23 -4.06
N GLU A 168 16.64 3.73 -4.34
CA GLU A 168 16.38 2.29 -4.28
C GLU A 168 17.11 1.49 -5.38
N LEU A 169 17.34 2.08 -6.57
CA LEU A 169 18.11 1.42 -7.63
C LEU A 169 19.62 1.35 -7.34
N THR A 170 20.16 2.24 -6.52
CA THR A 170 21.58 2.21 -6.11
C THR A 170 21.84 1.28 -4.92
N HIS A 171 20.78 0.78 -4.28
CA HIS A 171 20.82 -0.17 -3.16
C HIS A 171 20.19 -1.53 -3.51
N ALA A 172 19.91 -1.75 -4.79
CA ALA A 172 19.37 -3.00 -5.32
C ALA A 172 20.42 -4.11 -5.41
#